data_AF-A0A5C5S5J7-F1
#
_entry.id   AF-A0A5C5S5J7-F1
#
_cell.length_a   1.000
_cell.length_b   1.000
_cell.length_c   1.000
_cell.angle_alpha   90.00
_cell.angle_beta   90.00
_cell.angle_gamma   90.00
#
_symmetry.space_group_name_H-M   'P 1'
#
loop_
_entity.id
_entity.type
_entity.pdbx_description
1 polymer ?
#
loop_
_entity_poly.entity_id
_entity_poly.type
_entity_poly.pdbx_seq_one_letter_code
_entity_poly.pdbx_strand_id
1 'polypeptide(L)'
;MDATSNWYGAVQAHPGFSGPLPTRPSAPTRWPVWRIIDLVATISLFMVYAVEMLAVLYFSVFWVMATDSCGAGGCDYDKLTTAYVLNDVCGIIVYPITLVVGVVLLVRGRPAFWLPILGGAVQVALLAAALGQLAGVSPA
;
A
#
# COMPACT_ATOMS: atom_id res chain seq x y z
N MET A 1 55.66 -18.35 24.47
CA MET A 1 55.21 -19.66 23.99
C MET A 1 54.59 -20.37 25.18
N ASP A 2 53.28 -20.59 25.33
CA ASP A 2 52.13 -20.28 24.49
C ASP A 2 50.90 -20.04 25.37
N ALA A 3 50.13 -19.03 24.99
CA ALA A 3 48.93 -18.54 25.66
C ALA A 3 47.67 -19.04 24.93
N THR A 4 47.34 -20.34 25.03
CA THR A 4 46.23 -20.91 24.24
C THR A 4 45.34 -21.96 24.94
N SER A 5 45.12 -21.92 26.26
CA SER A 5 44.28 -22.95 26.92
C SER A 5 42.92 -22.51 27.50
N ASN A 6 42.45 -21.27 27.33
CA ASN A 6 41.22 -20.82 28.01
C ASN A 6 39.98 -20.66 27.11
N TRP A 7 39.82 -21.53 26.12
CA TRP A 7 38.67 -21.48 25.20
C TRP A 7 37.33 -21.97 25.78
N TYR A 8 37.30 -22.68 26.91
CA TYR A 8 36.03 -23.21 27.44
C TYR A 8 36.01 -23.24 28.97
N GLY A 9 36.22 -22.07 29.59
CA GLY A 9 35.95 -21.89 31.01
C GLY A 9 34.45 -21.92 31.25
N ALA A 10 33.96 -23.07 31.71
CA ALA A 10 32.62 -23.32 32.20
C ALA A 10 32.04 -22.09 32.93
N VAL A 11 30.83 -21.68 32.54
CA VAL A 11 29.93 -20.95 33.45
C VAL A 11 29.66 -21.91 34.59
N GLN A 12 30.53 -21.92 35.60
CA GLN A 12 30.31 -22.62 36.84
C GLN A 12 29.09 -21.97 37.47
N ALA A 13 27.96 -22.67 37.39
CA ALA A 13 26.78 -22.37 38.18
C ALA A 13 27.21 -22.48 39.66
N HIS A 14 27.57 -21.35 40.26
CA HIS A 14 27.88 -21.28 41.68
C HIS A 14 26.61 -21.67 42.46
N PRO A 15 26.63 -22.76 43.25
CA PRO A 15 25.52 -23.10 44.14
C PRO A 15 25.57 -22.14 45.32
N GLY A 16 24.95 -20.97 45.18
CA GLY A 16 24.93 -19.97 46.25
C GLY A 16 24.52 -18.56 45.84
N PHE A 17 24.33 -18.26 44.55
CA PHE A 17 23.90 -16.92 44.17
C PHE A 17 22.37 -16.79 44.23
N SER A 18 21.85 -16.47 45.42
CA SER A 18 20.48 -15.96 45.63
C SER A 18 20.45 -14.42 45.56
N GLY A 19 21.22 -13.83 44.64
CA GLY A 19 21.18 -12.39 44.40
C GLY A 19 19.98 -12.04 43.53
N PRO A 20 19.37 -10.85 43.68
CA PRO A 20 18.38 -10.36 42.73
C PRO A 20 18.98 -10.42 41.32
N LEU A 21 18.29 -11.08 40.38
CA LEU A 21 18.68 -11.03 38.97
C LEU A 21 18.87 -9.56 38.58
N PRO A 22 19.90 -9.20 37.79
CA PRO A 22 20.01 -7.86 37.26
C PRO A 22 18.71 -7.55 36.53
N THR A 23 17.91 -6.63 37.09
CA THR A 23 16.68 -6.17 36.47
C THR A 23 17.10 -5.51 35.17
N ARG A 24 16.81 -6.18 34.04
CA ARG A 24 16.99 -5.59 32.72
C ARG A 24 16.30 -4.22 32.79
N PRO A 25 17.01 -3.09 32.57
CA PRO A 25 16.35 -1.81 32.51
C PRO A 25 15.21 -1.96 31.52
N SER A 26 13.98 -1.76 31.97
CA SER A 26 12.82 -1.71 31.11
C SER A 26 13.07 -0.57 30.13
N ALA A 27 13.59 -0.91 28.95
CA ALA A 27 13.87 0.05 27.90
C ALA A 27 12.57 0.83 27.68
N PRO A 28 12.59 2.18 27.67
CA PRO A 28 11.38 2.95 27.47
C PRO A 28 10.73 2.50 26.16
N THR A 29 9.55 1.90 26.27
CA THR A 29 8.76 1.31 25.18
C THR A 29 8.11 2.36 24.28
N ARG A 30 8.38 3.64 24.53
CA ARG A 30 7.76 4.74 23.80
C ARG A 30 8.39 4.84 22.43
N TRP A 31 7.65 4.44 21.40
CA TRP A 31 8.07 4.65 20.02
C TRP A 31 8.39 6.13 19.79
N PRO A 32 9.42 6.44 18.99
CA PRO A 32 9.73 7.83 18.67
C PRO A 32 8.52 8.48 17.99
N VAL A 33 8.20 9.71 18.37
CA VAL A 33 7.01 10.44 17.91
C VAL A 33 6.93 10.51 16.39
N TRP A 34 8.07 10.61 15.69
CA TRP A 34 8.11 10.61 14.21
C TRP A 34 7.48 9.34 13.61
N ARG A 35 7.66 8.18 14.26
CA ARG A 35 7.16 6.89 13.76
C ARG A 35 5.64 6.78 13.91
N ILE A 36 5.09 7.40 14.95
CA ILE A 36 3.64 7.49 15.15
C ILE A 36 3.05 8.41 14.08
N ILE A 37 3.68 9.55 13.81
CA ILE A 37 3.24 10.51 12.78
C ILE A 37 3.26 9.84 11.40
N ASP A 38 4.34 9.15 11.03
CA ASP A 38 4.46 8.45 9.74
C ASP A 38 3.40 7.34 9.58
N LEU A 39 3.12 6.59 10.66
CA LEU A 39 2.08 5.56 10.65
C LEU A 39 0.69 6.16 10.44
N VAL A 40 0.33 7.22 11.19
CA VAL A 40 -0.97 7.90 11.07
C VAL A 40 -1.12 8.51 9.69
N ALA A 41 -0.09 9.18 9.17
CA ALA A 41 -0.09 9.77 7.82
C ALA A 41 -0.22 8.70 6.72
N THR A 42 0.46 7.57 6.86
CA THR A 42 0.37 6.48 5.88
C THR A 42 -1.02 5.86 5.90
N ILE A 43 -1.58 5.59 7.08
CA ILE A 43 -2.94 5.04 7.21
C ILE A 43 -3.97 6.02 6.64
N SER A 44 -3.88 7.32 6.97
CA SER A 44 -4.82 8.31 6.45
C SER A 44 -4.72 8.44 4.93
N LEU A 45 -3.51 8.41 4.35
CA LEU A 45 -3.35 8.41 2.90
C LEU A 45 -3.93 7.16 2.23
N PHE A 46 -3.77 5.98 2.83
CA PHE A 46 -4.39 4.76 2.30
C PHE A 46 -5.92 4.80 2.39
N MET A 47 -6.49 5.44 3.41
CA MET A 47 -7.93 5.68 3.50
C MET A 47 -8.40 6.62 2.40
N VAL A 48 -7.68 7.72 2.17
CA VAL A 48 -7.99 8.66 1.06
C VAL A 48 -7.90 7.93 -0.28
N TYR A 49 -6.86 7.13 -0.51
CA TYR A 49 -6.71 6.36 -1.74
C TYR A 49 -7.79 5.28 -1.89
N ALA A 50 -8.24 4.65 -0.80
CA ALA A 50 -9.37 3.74 -0.83
C ALA A 50 -10.67 4.44 -1.23
N VAL A 51 -10.92 5.63 -0.69
CA VAL A 51 -12.08 6.46 -1.05
C VAL A 51 -12.01 6.89 -2.52
N GLU A 52 -10.83 7.28 -3.01
CA GLU A 52 -10.60 7.60 -4.42
C GLU A 52 -10.94 6.39 -5.31
N MET A 53 -10.42 5.20 -4.99
CA MET A 53 -10.73 3.98 -5.73
C MET A 53 -12.23 3.65 -5.72
N LEU A 54 -12.89 3.77 -4.56
CA LEU A 54 -14.34 3.56 -4.47
C LEU A 54 -15.12 4.58 -5.29
N ALA A 55 -14.69 5.85 -5.31
CA ALA A 55 -15.31 6.87 -6.14
C ALA A 55 -15.15 6.53 -7.63
N VAL A 56 -13.97 6.09 -8.06
CA VAL A 56 -13.71 5.68 -9.45
C VAL A 56 -14.59 4.49 -9.86
N LEU A 57 -14.68 3.46 -9.02
CA LEU A 57 -15.55 2.30 -9.27
C LEU A 57 -17.04 2.68 -9.27
N TYR A 58 -17.44 3.63 -8.43
CA TYR A 58 -18.80 4.15 -8.44
C TYR A 58 -19.09 4.93 -9.73
N PHE A 59 -18.13 5.73 -10.21
CA PHE A 59 -18.24 6.44 -11.49
C PHE A 59 -18.33 5.48 -12.68
N SER A 60 -17.62 4.35 -12.65
CA SER A 60 -17.67 3.39 -13.75
C SER A 60 -19.07 2.78 -13.93
N VAL A 61 -19.87 2.62 -12.86
CA VAL A 61 -21.27 2.19 -12.98
C VAL A 61 -22.09 3.11 -13.90
N PHE A 62 -21.83 4.43 -13.88
CA PHE A 62 -22.51 5.37 -14.77
C PHE A 62 -22.08 5.22 -16.23
N TRP A 63 -20.89 4.69 -16.50
CA TRP A 63 -20.45 4.45 -17.87
C TRP A 63 -21.28 3.34 -18.54
N VAL A 64 -21.75 2.33 -17.79
CA VAL A 64 -22.72 1.35 -18.33
C VAL A 64 -24.00 2.06 -18.74
N MET A 65 -24.53 2.93 -17.88
CA MET A 65 -25.78 3.64 -18.16
C MET A 65 -25.65 4.62 -19.33
N ALA A 66 -24.48 5.23 -19.51
CA ALA A 66 -24.20 6.09 -20.65
C ALA A 66 -24.28 5.31 -21.98
N THR A 67 -23.92 4.02 -21.98
CA THR A 67 -23.91 3.21 -23.20
C THR A 67 -25.31 2.84 -23.69
N ASP A 68 -26.34 2.93 -22.85
CA ASP A 68 -27.74 2.75 -23.26
C ASP A 68 -28.18 3.86 -24.24
N SER A 69 -27.53 5.03 -24.19
CA SER A 69 -27.82 6.14 -25.11
C SER A 69 -27.31 5.92 -26.54
N CYS A 70 -26.41 4.95 -26.75
CA CYS A 70 -25.84 4.65 -28.07
C CYS A 70 -26.75 3.83 -28.99
N GLY A 71 -27.88 3.30 -28.49
CA GLY A 71 -28.82 2.51 -29.28
C GLY A 71 -28.19 1.30 -30.00
N ALA A 72 -28.85 0.80 -31.05
CA ALA A 72 -28.54 -0.49 -31.68
C ALA A 72 -27.27 -0.56 -32.55
N GLY A 73 -26.44 0.49 -32.64
CA GLY A 73 -25.25 0.45 -33.51
C GLY A 73 -24.32 1.65 -33.50
N GLY A 74 -24.43 2.57 -32.53
CA GLY A 74 -23.64 3.80 -32.51
C GLY A 74 -22.34 3.75 -31.70
N CYS A 75 -22.13 2.73 -30.87
CA CYS A 75 -21.03 2.68 -29.91
C CYS A 75 -19.92 1.69 -30.34
N ASP A 76 -18.67 2.13 -30.24
CA ASP A 76 -17.51 1.24 -30.30
C ASP A 76 -17.27 0.58 -28.93
N TYR A 77 -17.73 -0.67 -28.81
CA TYR A 77 -17.63 -1.46 -27.58
C TYR A 77 -16.20 -1.90 -27.23
N ASP A 78 -15.29 -1.96 -28.20
CA ASP A 78 -13.90 -2.35 -27.94
C ASP A 78 -13.17 -1.24 -27.18
N LYS A 79 -13.45 0.02 -27.54
CA LYS A 79 -12.93 1.20 -26.82
C LYS A 79 -13.51 1.31 -25.41
N LEU A 80 -14.81 1.04 -25.27
CA LEU A 80 -15.46 1.01 -23.97
C LEU A 80 -14.88 -0.08 -23.06
N THR A 81 -14.72 -1.29 -23.58
CA THR A 81 -14.14 -2.42 -22.81
C THR A 81 -12.70 -2.11 -22.40
N THR A 82 -11.92 -1.50 -23.29
CA THR A 82 -10.55 -1.07 -22.99
C THR A 82 -10.54 -0.02 -21.86
N ALA A 83 -11.44 0.97 -21.90
CA ALA A 83 -11.56 1.98 -20.85
C ALA A 83 -11.88 1.35 -19.48
N TYR A 84 -12.81 0.38 -19.44
CA TYR A 84 -13.14 -0.37 -18.23
C TYR A 84 -11.97 -1.16 -17.66
N VAL A 85 -11.27 -1.91 -18.51
CA VAL A 85 -10.12 -2.70 -18.07
C VAL A 85 -9.03 -1.79 -17.52
N LEU A 86 -8.76 -0.66 -18.20
CA LEU A 86 -7.72 0.27 -17.79
C LEU A 86 -8.06 0.99 -16.48
N ASN A 87 -9.32 1.36 -16.26
CA ASN A 87 -9.74 2.11 -15.08
C ASN A 87 -9.98 1.18 -13.87
N ASP A 88 -10.81 0.15 -14.06
CA ASP A 88 -11.32 -0.68 -12.98
C ASP A 88 -10.38 -1.85 -12.69
N VAL A 89 -10.04 -2.65 -13.69
CA VAL A 89 -9.22 -3.85 -13.49
C VAL A 89 -7.81 -3.47 -13.05
N CYS A 90 -7.16 -2.55 -13.76
CA CYS A 90 -5.83 -2.09 -13.35
C CYS A 90 -5.85 -1.39 -11.99
N GLY A 91 -6.85 -0.55 -11.70
CA GLY A 91 -6.97 0.11 -10.39
C GLY A 91 -7.13 -0.90 -9.24
N ILE A 92 -8.01 -1.90 -9.43
CA ILE A 92 -8.26 -2.97 -8.46
C ILE A 92 -6.99 -3.79 -8.20
N ILE A 93 -6.09 -3.92 -9.18
CA ILE A 93 -4.82 -4.63 -9.04
C ILE A 93 -3.75 -3.74 -8.39
N VAL A 94 -3.67 -2.47 -8.77
CA VAL A 94 -2.64 -1.53 -8.29
C VAL A 94 -2.83 -1.20 -6.80
N TYR A 95 -4.07 -1.03 -6.35
CA TYR A 95 -4.38 -0.75 -4.95
C TYR A 95 -3.84 -1.81 -3.96
N PRO A 96 -4.16 -3.12 -4.09
CA PRO A 96 -3.66 -4.14 -3.17
C PRO A 96 -2.13 -4.31 -3.30
N ILE A 97 -1.55 -4.18 -4.49
CA ILE A 97 -0.09 -4.24 -4.66
C ILE A 97 0.57 -3.11 -3.86
N THR A 98 0.11 -1.86 -4.03
CA THR A 98 0.66 -0.71 -3.31
C THR A 98 0.43 -0.81 -1.81
N LEU A 99 -0.73 -1.32 -1.37
CA LEU A 99 -1.02 -1.61 0.04
C LEU A 99 -0.05 -2.63 0.61
N VAL A 100 0.16 -3.77 -0.05
CA VAL A 100 1.09 -4.81 0.41
C VAL A 100 2.50 -4.28 0.50
N VAL A 101 2.98 -3.54 -0.52
CA VAL A 101 4.31 -2.93 -0.49
C VAL A 101 4.43 -1.89 0.64
N GLY A 102 3.38 -1.08 0.86
CA GLY A 102 3.31 -0.13 1.96
C GLY A 102 3.41 -0.80 3.33
N VAL A 103 2.66 -1.89 3.56
CA VAL A 103 2.72 -2.70 4.78
C VAL A 103 4.13 -3.27 4.99
N VAL A 104 4.75 -3.84 3.95
CA VAL A 104 6.11 -4.39 4.03
C VAL A 104 7.12 -3.31 4.43
N LEU A 105 7.01 -2.09 3.89
CA LEU A 105 7.91 -0.99 4.23
C LEU A 105 7.72 -0.48 5.66
N LEU A 106 6.47 -0.38 6.13
CA LEU A 106 6.15 -0.06 7.52
C LEU A 106 6.73 -1.09 8.49
N VAL A 107 6.62 -2.38 8.16
CA VAL A 107 7.22 -3.49 8.94
C VAL A 107 8.75 -3.38 8.98
N ARG A 108 9.38 -2.97 7.88
CA ARG A 108 10.84 -2.76 7.79
C ARG A 108 11.31 -1.43 8.39
N GLY A 109 10.42 -0.60 8.93
CA GLY A 109 10.76 0.70 9.52
C GLY A 109 11.23 1.74 8.51
N ARG A 110 10.85 1.60 7.23
CA ARG A 110 11.12 2.58 6.17
C ARG A 110 9.91 3.53 6.04
N PRO A 111 10.11 4.82 5.73
CA PRO A 111 9.01 5.75 5.53
C PRO A 111 8.18 5.32 4.31
N ALA A 112 6.88 5.08 4.51
CA ALA A 112 5.99 4.51 3.50
C ALA A 112 4.99 5.54 2.91
N PHE A 113 5.00 6.78 3.40
CA PHE A 113 4.02 7.80 3.02
C PHE A 113 4.01 8.18 1.52
N TRP A 114 5.14 8.00 0.81
CA TRP A 114 5.22 8.29 -0.62
C TRP A 114 4.47 7.28 -1.50
N LEU A 115 4.26 6.06 -1.02
CA LEU A 115 3.60 5.01 -1.82
C LEU A 115 2.15 5.32 -2.15
N PRO A 116 1.29 5.69 -1.20
CA PRO A 116 -0.09 6.00 -1.54
C PRO A 116 -0.20 7.22 -2.46
N ILE A 117 0.76 8.17 -2.42
CA ILE A 117 0.84 9.26 -3.40
C ILE A 117 1.13 8.71 -4.81
N LEU A 118 2.11 7.81 -4.93
CA LEU A 118 2.44 7.16 -6.18
C LEU A 118 1.28 6.30 -6.70
N GLY A 119 0.61 5.56 -5.81
CA GLY A 119 -0.57 4.77 -6.14
C GLY A 119 -1.71 5.63 -6.67
N GLY A 120 -2.04 6.73 -5.98
CA GLY A 120 -3.02 7.71 -6.44
C GLY A 120 -2.63 8.34 -7.79
N ALA A 121 -1.36 8.72 -7.97
CA ALA A 121 -0.89 9.27 -9.24
C ALA A 121 -1.04 8.28 -10.41
N VAL A 122 -0.77 6.99 -10.16
CA VAL A 122 -1.02 5.93 -11.15
C VAL A 122 -2.52 5.79 -11.44
N GLN A 123 -3.36 5.84 -10.41
CA GLN A 123 -4.82 5.77 -10.57
C GLN A 123 -5.36 6.93 -11.41
N VAL A 124 -4.89 8.16 -11.16
CA VAL A 124 -5.23 9.34 -11.96
C VAL A 124 -4.78 9.17 -13.41
N ALA A 125 -3.59 8.61 -13.64
CA ALA A 125 -3.09 8.37 -14.99
C ALA A 125 -3.93 7.31 -15.73
N LEU A 126 -4.34 6.24 -15.05
CA LEU A 126 -5.24 5.22 -15.60
C LEU A 126 -6.61 5.81 -15.94
N LEU A 127 -7.17 6.63 -15.07
CA LEU A 127 -8.43 7.34 -15.32
C LEU A 127 -8.32 8.25 -16.55
N ALA A 128 -7.25 9.05 -16.64
CA ALA A 128 -7.02 9.93 -17.78
C ALA A 128 -6.92 9.16 -19.10
N ALA A 129 -6.23 8.01 -19.08
CA ALA A 129 -6.12 7.14 -20.26
C ALA A 129 -7.46 6.48 -20.63
N ALA A 130 -8.28 6.09 -19.65
CA ALA A 130 -9.62 5.56 -19.89
C ALA A 130 -10.56 6.62 -20.49
N LEU A 131 -10.52 7.85 -19.97
CA LEU A 131 -11.26 9.00 -20.53
C LEU A 131 -10.84 9.28 -21.99
N GLY A 132 -9.56 9.11 -22.32
CA GLY A 132 -9.08 9.20 -23.69
C GLY A 132 -9.71 8.19 -24.65
N GLN A 133 -9.98 6.96 -24.18
CA GLN A 133 -10.72 5.97 -24.99
C GLN A 133 -12.20 6.34 -25.11
N LEU A 134 -12.83 6.80 -24.03
CA LEU A 134 -14.23 7.20 -23.99
C LEU A 134 -14.54 8.40 -24.89
N ALA A 135 -13.60 9.33 -25.05
CA ALA A 135 -13.74 10.44 -25.99
C ALA A 135 -13.92 9.98 -27.46
N GLY A 136 -13.44 8.77 -27.78
CA GLY A 136 -13.61 8.16 -29.11
C GLY A 136 -14.86 7.28 -29.26
N VAL A 137 -15.70 7.16 -28.23
CA VAL A 137 -16.90 6.29 -28.23
C VAL A 137 -18.13 6.96 -28.84
N SER A 138 -18.17 8.30 -28.94
CA SER A 138 -19.29 9.00 -29.60
C SER A 138 -19.21 8.85 -31.12
N PRO A 139 -20.33 8.60 -31.82
CA PRO A 139 -20.38 8.78 -33.26
C PRO A 139 -20.06 10.26 -33.58
N ALA A 140 -19.26 10.47 -34.63
CA ALA A 140 -19.01 11.78 -35.20
C ALA A 140 -20.27 12.35 -35.87
#